data_AF-A0A3C0MCA5-F1
#
_entry.id   AF-A0A3C0MCA5-F1
#
_cell.length_a   1.000
_cell.length_b   1.000
_cell.length_c   1.000
_cell.angle_alpha   90.00
_cell.angle_beta   90.00
_cell.angle_gamma   90.00
#
_symmetry.space_group_name_H-M   'P 1'
#
loop_
_entity.id
_entity.type
_entity.pdbx_description
1 polymer ?
#
loop_
_entity_poly.entity_id
_entity_poly.type
_entity_poly.pdbx_seq_one_letter_code
_entity_poly.pdbx_strand_id
1 'polypeptide(L)'
;GGAYAKLGVAEAMARSLVPVADIITPNRFELTSLTARPVKGPEDARAALHSLGRPEGLVTSVPMPGGAIGTLAVQGPAVWLSEAPRVERPPHGTGDLLAALYLGHRLKGLGVPEALGRASGAVDRLIREAVAAGSPELGLIEGQTALTDGPALAVLGLSS
;
A
#
# COMPACT_ATOMS: atom_id res chain seq x y z
N GLY A 1 3.63 -13.02 -4.31
CA GLY A 1 2.53 -13.24 -5.27
C GLY A 1 2.87 -12.52 -6.55
N GLY A 2 2.73 -13.18 -7.71
CA GLY A 2 2.72 -12.53 -9.01
C GLY A 2 1.31 -12.03 -9.34
N ALA A 3 1.19 -11.02 -10.21
CA ALA A 3 -0.09 -10.45 -10.61
C ALA A 3 -1.00 -11.52 -11.21
N TYR A 4 -2.06 -11.89 -10.49
CA TYR A 4 -3.11 -12.79 -10.97
C TYR A 4 -4.19 -11.94 -11.66
N ALA A 5 -3.85 -11.41 -12.83
CA ALA A 5 -4.82 -10.78 -13.71
C ALA A 5 -4.87 -11.59 -15.01
N LYS A 6 -6.07 -11.90 -15.50
CA LYS A 6 -6.25 -12.53 -16.81
C LYS A 6 -5.49 -11.71 -17.87
N LEU A 7 -4.94 -12.40 -18.87
CA LEU A 7 -4.24 -11.76 -19.99
C LEU A 7 -5.08 -10.59 -20.55
N GLY A 8 -4.47 -9.41 -20.65
CA GLY A 8 -5.13 -8.19 -21.13
C GLY A 8 -5.81 -7.31 -20.07
N VAL A 9 -6.08 -7.81 -18.85
CA VAL A 9 -6.70 -6.98 -17.79
C VAL A 9 -5.72 -5.92 -17.29
N ALA A 10 -4.48 -6.28 -16.97
CA ALA A 10 -3.47 -5.31 -16.53
C ALA A 10 -3.21 -4.22 -17.59
N GLU A 11 -3.25 -4.61 -18.87
CA GLU A 11 -3.09 -3.69 -20.00
C GLU A 11 -4.31 -2.75 -20.15
N ALA A 12 -5.52 -3.27 -19.99
CA ALA A 12 -6.74 -2.47 -19.95
C ALA A 12 -6.75 -1.51 -18.75
N MET A 13 -6.32 -1.95 -17.57
CA MET A 13 -6.17 -1.08 -16.39
C MET A 13 -5.18 0.05 -16.67
N ALA A 14 -4.01 -0.27 -17.22
CA ALA A 14 -2.98 0.72 -17.57
C ALA A 14 -3.48 1.76 -18.58
N ARG A 15 -4.20 1.32 -19.62
CA ARG A 15 -4.68 2.21 -20.69
C ARG A 15 -5.94 3.01 -20.33
N SER A 16 -6.84 2.45 -19.53
CA SER A 16 -8.19 2.98 -19.37
C SER A 16 -8.52 3.42 -17.96
N LEU A 17 -7.94 2.81 -16.93
CA LEU A 17 -8.28 3.13 -15.53
C LEU A 17 -7.23 4.02 -14.87
N VAL A 18 -5.94 3.73 -15.04
CA VAL A 18 -4.87 4.57 -14.49
C VAL A 18 -5.01 6.03 -14.95
N PRO A 19 -5.24 6.35 -16.24
CA PRO A 19 -5.30 7.74 -16.68
C PRO A 19 -6.43 8.59 -16.08
N VAL A 20 -7.45 7.96 -15.47
CA VAL A 20 -8.59 8.65 -14.86
C VAL A 20 -8.64 8.51 -13.33
N ALA A 21 -7.67 7.83 -12.72
CA ALA A 21 -7.64 7.62 -11.28
C ALA A 21 -7.04 8.84 -10.55
N ASP A 22 -7.74 9.29 -9.50
CA ASP A 22 -7.24 10.31 -8.57
C ASP A 22 -6.20 9.73 -7.59
N ILE A 23 -6.44 8.49 -7.14
CA ILE A 23 -5.56 7.71 -6.28
C ILE A 23 -5.33 6.34 -6.93
N ILE A 24 -4.08 5.91 -7.01
CA ILE A 24 -3.70 4.55 -7.42
C ILE A 24 -3.01 3.82 -6.27
N THR A 25 -3.28 2.53 -6.10
CA THR A 25 -2.73 1.74 -4.97
C THR A 25 -2.06 0.42 -5.41
N PRO A 26 -1.16 0.41 -6.42
CA PRO A 26 -0.53 -0.83 -6.86
C PRO A 26 0.34 -1.46 -5.75
N ASN A 27 0.52 -2.77 -5.80
CA ASN A 27 1.69 -3.37 -5.15
C ASN A 27 2.95 -3.20 -6.02
N ARG A 28 4.13 -3.49 -5.45
CA ARG A 28 5.41 -3.46 -6.17
C ARG A 28 5.41 -4.13 -7.55
N PHE A 29 4.80 -5.31 -7.68
CA PHE A 29 4.82 -6.07 -8.93
C PHE A 29 3.89 -5.45 -9.98
N GLU A 30 2.72 -4.97 -9.56
CA GLU A 30 1.82 -4.21 -10.40
C GLU A 30 2.46 -2.91 -10.86
N LEU A 31 3.10 -2.16 -9.95
CA LEU A 31 3.78 -0.92 -10.30
C LEU A 31 4.92 -1.17 -11.31
N THR A 32 5.67 -2.26 -11.12
CA THR A 32 6.70 -2.70 -12.07
C THR A 32 6.10 -2.98 -13.45
N SER A 33 4.94 -3.65 -13.48
CA SER A 33 4.24 -3.99 -14.72
C SER A 33 3.65 -2.77 -15.43
N LEU A 34 3.05 -1.84 -14.67
CA LEU A 34 2.42 -0.62 -15.17
C LEU A 34 3.44 0.36 -15.76
N THR A 35 4.64 0.40 -15.20
CA THR A 35 5.67 1.40 -15.57
C THR A 35 6.80 0.81 -16.42
N ALA A 36 6.84 -0.52 -16.58
CA ALA A 36 7.96 -1.25 -17.15
C ALA A 36 9.32 -0.92 -16.48
N ARG A 37 9.30 -0.58 -15.18
CA ARG A 37 10.49 -0.22 -14.38
C ARG A 37 10.61 -1.12 -13.16
N PRO A 38 11.79 -1.68 -12.87
CA PRO A 38 11.97 -2.48 -11.66
C PRO A 38 11.83 -1.62 -10.41
N VAL A 39 11.12 -2.12 -9.41
CA VAL A 39 11.00 -1.49 -8.09
C VAL A 39 11.77 -2.31 -7.05
N LYS A 40 13.01 -1.91 -6.76
CA LYS A 40 13.91 -2.63 -5.84
C LYS A 40 14.01 -1.96 -4.46
N GLY A 41 13.52 -0.74 -4.34
CA GLY A 41 13.46 0.00 -3.08
C GLY A 41 12.62 1.29 -3.19
N PRO A 42 12.67 2.14 -2.15
CA PRO A 42 11.86 3.37 -2.06
C PRO A 42 12.06 4.34 -3.22
N GLU A 43 13.30 4.56 -3.65
CA GLU A 43 13.59 5.50 -4.74
C GLU A 43 13.02 5.05 -6.08
N ASP A 44 13.13 3.75 -6.39
CA ASP A 44 12.53 3.20 -7.60
C ASP A 44 11.00 3.30 -7.55
N ALA A 45 10.42 3.00 -6.37
CA ALA A 45 8.99 3.11 -6.11
C ALA A 45 8.48 4.54 -6.33
N ARG A 46 9.17 5.53 -5.77
CA ARG A 46 8.90 6.96 -5.95
C ARG A 46 8.93 7.34 -7.42
N ALA A 47 10.03 7.03 -8.12
CA ALA A 47 10.21 7.37 -9.53
C ALA A 47 9.15 6.70 -10.43
N ALA A 48 8.79 5.45 -10.14
CA ALA A 48 7.76 4.71 -10.85
C ALA A 48 6.37 5.32 -10.62
N LEU A 49 5.99 5.63 -9.37
CA LEU A 49 4.70 6.29 -9.08
C LEU A 49 4.58 7.65 -9.77
N HIS A 50 5.60 8.50 -9.70
CA HIS A 50 5.58 9.79 -10.39
C HIS A 50 5.45 9.64 -11.91
N SER A 51 6.03 8.59 -12.50
CA SER A 51 5.95 8.36 -13.95
C SER A 51 4.53 8.06 -14.45
N LEU A 52 3.62 7.64 -13.56
CA LEU A 52 2.21 7.44 -13.89
C LEU A 52 1.45 8.77 -14.00
N GLY A 53 2.00 9.88 -13.48
CA GLY A 53 1.43 11.22 -13.58
C GLY A 53 0.07 11.37 -12.90
N ARG A 54 -0.14 10.63 -11.80
CA ARG A 54 -1.38 10.68 -11.02
C ARG A 54 -1.29 11.72 -9.90
N PRO A 55 -2.42 12.32 -9.45
CA PRO A 55 -2.41 13.27 -8.35
C PRO A 55 -1.85 12.69 -7.06
N GLU A 56 -2.23 11.45 -6.75
CA GLU A 56 -1.86 10.74 -5.54
C GLU A 56 -1.65 9.24 -5.84
N GLY A 57 -0.69 8.60 -5.18
CA GLY A 57 -0.42 7.19 -5.39
C GLY A 57 0.25 6.52 -4.19
N LEU A 58 -0.16 5.30 -3.88
CA LEU A 58 0.44 4.44 -2.87
C LEU A 58 1.02 3.18 -3.53
N VAL A 59 2.23 2.80 -3.14
CA VAL A 59 2.80 1.50 -3.50
C VAL A 59 3.09 0.68 -2.26
N THR A 60 2.58 -0.55 -2.26
CA THR A 60 2.77 -1.51 -1.17
C THR A 60 3.87 -2.51 -1.51
N SER A 61 4.31 -3.27 -0.51
CA SER A 61 5.25 -4.39 -0.71
C SER A 61 6.63 -3.95 -1.24
N VAL A 62 7.07 -2.73 -0.92
CA VAL A 62 8.40 -2.20 -1.30
C VAL A 62 9.47 -2.82 -0.38
N PRO A 63 10.54 -3.43 -0.92
CA PRO A 63 11.63 -3.93 -0.10
C PRO A 63 12.34 -2.81 0.65
N MET A 64 12.59 -3.04 1.94
CA MET A 64 13.36 -2.15 2.79
C MET A 64 14.65 -2.84 3.28
N PRO A 65 15.68 -2.06 3.65
CA PRO A 65 16.84 -2.59 4.37
C PRO A 65 16.41 -3.39 5.60
N GLY A 66 17.21 -4.40 6.00
CA GLY A 66 16.88 -5.25 7.14
C GLY A 66 15.74 -6.25 6.92
N GLY A 67 15.20 -6.35 5.69
CA GLY A 67 14.19 -7.34 5.33
C GLY A 67 12.75 -6.93 5.65
N ALA A 68 12.54 -5.67 6.06
CA ALA A 68 11.22 -5.10 6.26
C ALA A 68 10.51 -4.79 4.94
N ILE A 69 9.23 -4.41 5.04
CA ILE A 69 8.40 -4.02 3.91
C ILE A 69 7.90 -2.59 4.12
N GLY A 70 8.00 -1.78 3.07
CA GLY A 70 7.53 -0.41 3.02
C GLY A 70 6.23 -0.25 2.24
N THR A 71 5.43 0.71 2.69
CA THR A 71 4.33 1.33 1.95
C THR A 71 4.69 2.80 1.72
N LEU A 72 4.83 3.20 0.46
CA LEU A 72 5.22 4.55 0.08
C LEU A 72 4.03 5.27 -0.57
N ALA A 73 3.76 6.50 -0.12
CA ALA A 73 2.74 7.38 -0.68
C ALA A 73 3.38 8.60 -1.34
N VAL A 74 2.85 9.04 -2.48
CA VAL A 74 3.23 10.28 -3.15
C VAL A 74 2.00 11.17 -3.36
N GLN A 75 2.18 12.48 -3.19
CA GLN A 75 1.21 13.50 -3.59
C GLN A 75 1.96 14.74 -4.07
N GLY A 76 1.84 15.09 -5.34
CA GLY A 76 2.70 16.10 -5.95
C GLY A 76 4.18 15.73 -5.78
N PRO A 77 5.06 16.62 -5.26
CA PRO A 77 6.46 16.31 -4.97
C PRO A 77 6.68 15.64 -3.61
N ALA A 78 5.66 15.60 -2.74
CA ALA A 78 5.79 15.10 -1.39
C ALA A 78 5.72 13.57 -1.35
N VAL A 79 6.57 12.97 -0.53
CA VAL A 79 6.73 11.52 -0.43
C VAL A 79 6.77 11.11 1.03
N TRP A 80 6.03 10.06 1.37
CA TRP A 80 5.96 9.52 2.71
C TRP A 80 6.15 8.01 2.70
N LEU A 81 6.82 7.49 3.71
CA LEU A 81 7.11 6.08 3.88
C LEU A 81 6.64 5.60 5.25
N SER A 82 5.90 4.51 5.26
CA SER A 82 5.65 3.69 6.45
C SER A 82 6.31 2.33 6.27
N GLU A 83 6.92 1.81 7.33
CA GLU A 83 7.65 0.54 7.32
C GLU A 83 7.08 -0.40 8.38
N ALA A 84 6.97 -1.68 8.02
CA ALA A 84 6.58 -2.74 8.93
C ALA A 84 7.52 -3.96 8.78
N PRO A 85 7.80 -4.71 9.86
CA PRO A 85 8.50 -5.99 9.75
C PRO A 85 7.77 -6.94 8.80
N ARG A 86 8.52 -7.64 7.95
CA ARG A 86 7.94 -8.61 7.03
C ARG A 86 7.32 -9.78 7.80
N VAL A 87 6.06 -10.07 7.50
CA VAL A 87 5.36 -11.26 7.99
C VAL A 87 5.35 -12.31 6.89
N GLU A 88 5.78 -13.52 7.21
CA GLU A 88 5.78 -14.65 6.27
C GLU A 88 4.37 -15.21 6.11
N ARG A 89 3.93 -15.40 4.86
CA ARG A 89 2.60 -15.93 4.50
C ARG A 89 1.44 -15.15 5.15
N PRO A 90 1.32 -13.83 4.90
CA PRO A 90 0.17 -13.08 5.38
C PRO A 90 -1.12 -13.61 4.72
N PRO A 91 -2.28 -13.45 5.39
CA PRO A 91 -3.58 -13.69 4.77
C PRO A 91 -3.78 -12.92 3.46
N HIS A 92 -4.75 -13.37 2.66
CA HIS A 92 -5.18 -12.64 1.47
C HIS A 92 -5.95 -11.35 1.85
N GLY A 93 -6.10 -10.42 0.91
CA GLY A 93 -6.89 -9.20 1.10
C GLY A 93 -6.21 -8.05 1.86
N THR A 94 -4.92 -8.17 2.23
CA THR A 94 -4.19 -7.10 2.94
C THR A 94 -4.05 -5.82 2.12
N GLY A 95 -3.88 -5.93 0.80
CA GLY A 95 -3.87 -4.79 -0.12
C GLY A 95 -5.23 -4.11 -0.23
N ASP A 96 -6.31 -4.90 -0.31
CA ASP A 96 -7.68 -4.39 -0.37
C ASP A 96 -8.04 -3.65 0.92
N LEU A 97 -7.68 -4.22 2.07
CA LEU A 97 -7.87 -3.60 3.37
C LEU A 97 -7.10 -2.26 3.48
N LEU A 98 -5.83 -2.24 3.08
CA LEU A 98 -5.04 -1.01 3.07
C LEU A 98 -5.70 0.06 2.20
N ALA A 99 -6.09 -0.29 0.96
CA ALA A 99 -6.71 0.64 0.04
C ALA A 99 -8.03 1.19 0.58
N ALA A 100 -8.88 0.33 1.17
CA ALA A 100 -10.15 0.72 1.77
C ALA A 100 -9.97 1.65 2.97
N LEU A 101 -9.07 1.32 3.90
CA LEU A 101 -8.79 2.15 5.08
C LEU A 101 -8.17 3.48 4.68
N TYR A 102 -7.19 3.47 3.79
CA TYR A 102 -6.55 4.67 3.29
C TYR A 102 -7.57 5.62 2.65
N LEU A 103 -8.38 5.11 1.72
CA LEU A 103 -9.45 5.88 1.08
C LEU A 103 -10.46 6.41 2.11
N GLY A 104 -10.89 5.56 3.05
CA GLY A 104 -11.79 5.97 4.13
C GLY A 104 -11.24 7.10 4.99
N HIS A 105 -9.95 7.09 5.33
CA HIS A 105 -9.29 8.17 6.03
C HIS A 105 -9.20 9.45 5.20
N ARG A 106 -8.87 9.34 3.90
CA ARG A 106 -8.83 10.50 2.99
C ARG A 106 -10.20 11.16 2.84
N LEU A 107 -11.27 10.37 2.73
CA LEU A 107 -12.66 10.86 2.68
C LEU A 107 -13.10 11.53 3.99
N LYS A 108 -12.51 11.14 5.12
CA LYS A 108 -12.70 11.81 6.43
C LYS A 108 -11.86 13.09 6.59
N GLY A 109 -11.10 13.50 5.57
CA GLY A 109 -10.31 14.72 5.57
C GLY A 109 -8.89 14.60 6.14
N LEU A 110 -8.44 13.39 6.48
CA LEU A 110 -7.07 13.18 6.98
C LEU A 110 -6.06 13.42 5.86
N GLY A 111 -4.92 14.04 6.19
CA GLY A 111 -3.81 14.19 5.24
C GLY A 111 -3.14 12.85 4.91
N VAL A 112 -2.40 12.81 3.78
CA VAL A 112 -1.69 11.62 3.30
C VAL A 112 -0.83 10.93 4.38
N PRO A 113 0.06 11.61 5.12
CA PRO A 113 0.88 10.93 6.13
C PRO A 113 0.06 10.30 7.25
N GLU A 114 -1.00 10.97 7.71
CA GLU A 114 -1.85 10.44 8.77
C GLU A 114 -2.67 9.24 8.28
N ALA A 115 -3.27 9.35 7.08
CA ALA A 115 -4.01 8.26 6.46
C ALA A 115 -3.13 7.03 6.20
N LEU A 116 -1.90 7.24 5.72
CA LEU A 116 -0.91 6.18 5.50
C LEU A 116 -0.55 5.47 6.80
N GLY A 117 -0.22 6.22 7.85
CA GLY A 117 0.18 5.66 9.15
C GLY A 117 -0.93 4.83 9.79
N ARG A 118 -2.16 5.36 9.82
CA ARG A 118 -3.33 4.68 10.38
C ARG A 118 -3.69 3.42 9.59
N ALA A 119 -3.77 3.50 8.26
CA ALA A 119 -4.08 2.34 7.43
C ALA A 119 -3.01 1.25 7.56
N SER A 120 -1.73 1.63 7.52
CA SER A 120 -0.62 0.66 7.62
C SER A 120 -0.58 -0.01 8.99
N GLY A 121 -0.86 0.72 10.08
CA GLY A 121 -0.88 0.16 11.42
C GLY A 121 -2.05 -0.78 11.69
N ALA A 122 -3.24 -0.46 11.18
CA ALA A 122 -4.39 -1.36 11.24
C ALA A 122 -4.11 -2.67 10.49
N VAL A 123 -3.53 -2.58 9.29
CA VAL A 123 -3.17 -3.75 8.46
C VAL A 123 -2.09 -4.59 9.14
N ASP A 124 -0.99 -3.99 9.62
CA ASP A 124 0.08 -4.71 10.32
C ASP A 124 -0.45 -5.47 11.54
N ARG A 125 -1.29 -4.81 12.35
CA ARG A 125 -1.92 -5.43 13.52
C ARG A 125 -2.75 -6.65 13.14
N LEU A 126 -3.67 -6.52 12.18
CA LEU A 126 -4.56 -7.61 11.78
C LEU A 126 -3.81 -8.78 11.13
N ILE A 127 -2.75 -8.48 10.38
CA ILE A 127 -1.86 -9.52 9.85
C ILE A 127 -1.20 -10.30 10.99
N ARG A 128 -0.65 -9.61 11.99
CA ARG A 128 0.02 -10.25 13.14
C ARG A 128 -0.96 -11.10 13.95
N GLU A 129 -2.15 -10.59 14.22
CA GLU A 129 -3.20 -11.30 14.95
C GLU A 129 -3.64 -12.56 14.21
N ALA A 130 -3.88 -12.47 12.89
CA ALA A 130 -4.24 -13.63 12.07
C ALA A 130 -3.13 -14.69 12.05
N VAL A 131 -1.87 -14.28 11.86
CA VAL A 131 -0.74 -15.22 11.84
C VAL A 131 -0.51 -15.86 13.21
N ALA A 132 -0.62 -15.11 14.30
CA ALA A 132 -0.53 -15.66 15.66
C ALA A 132 -1.63 -16.68 15.95
N ALA A 133 -2.83 -16.47 15.40
CA ALA A 133 -3.96 -17.39 15.49
C ALA A 133 -3.87 -18.57 14.50
N GLY A 134 -2.90 -18.59 13.58
CA GLY A 134 -2.85 -19.56 12.48
C GLY A 134 -4.03 -19.46 11.51
N SER A 135 -4.69 -18.30 11.46
CA SER A 135 -5.86 -18.05 10.63
C SER A 135 -5.46 -17.82 9.16
N PRO A 136 -6.18 -18.42 8.19
CA PRO A 136 -5.99 -18.11 6.77
C PRO A 136 -6.60 -16.76 6.36
N GLU A 137 -7.46 -16.18 7.20
CA GLU A 137 -8.23 -14.96 6.93
C GLU A 137 -7.92 -13.85 7.92
N LEU A 138 -8.13 -12.60 7.51
CA LEU A 138 -8.10 -11.44 8.39
C LEU A 138 -9.35 -11.42 9.28
N GLY A 139 -9.17 -11.38 10.60
CA GLY A 139 -10.25 -11.25 11.58
C GLY A 139 -10.83 -9.83 11.62
N LEU A 140 -11.49 -9.38 10.54
CA LEU A 140 -11.98 -8.00 10.41
C LEU A 140 -13.03 -7.64 11.46
N ILE A 141 -13.87 -8.60 11.87
CA ILE A 141 -14.94 -8.38 12.84
C ILE A 141 -14.37 -8.36 14.26
N GLU A 142 -13.50 -9.33 14.57
CA GLU A 142 -12.84 -9.47 15.86
C GLU A 142 -11.89 -8.27 16.11
N GLY A 143 -11.18 -7.84 15.08
CA GLY A 143 -10.22 -6.75 15.13
C GLY A 143 -10.78 -5.39 14.72
N GLN A 144 -12.11 -5.19 14.74
CA GLN A 144 -12.76 -3.96 14.27
C GLN A 144 -12.23 -2.67 14.93
N THR A 145 -11.78 -2.76 16.19
CA THR A 145 -11.20 -1.62 16.91
C THR A 145 -9.89 -1.15 16.29
N ALA A 146 -9.14 -2.05 15.66
CA ALA A 146 -7.94 -1.69 14.90
C ALA A 146 -8.27 -0.87 13.64
N LEU A 147 -9.46 -1.05 13.06
CA LEU A 147 -9.90 -0.35 11.86
C LEU A 147 -10.27 1.13 12.12
N THR A 148 -10.69 1.45 13.35
CA THR A 148 -11.12 2.80 13.74
C THR A 148 -10.08 3.52 14.59
N ASP A 149 -9.56 2.84 15.60
CA ASP A 149 -8.78 3.40 16.70
C ASP A 149 -7.44 2.65 16.89
N GLY A 150 -7.03 1.89 15.87
CA GLY A 150 -5.76 1.17 15.88
C GLY A 150 -4.55 2.10 15.97
N PRO A 151 -3.43 1.60 16.52
CA PRO A 151 -2.19 2.38 16.55
C PRO A 151 -1.73 2.66 15.11
N ALA A 152 -1.36 3.91 14.83
CA ALA A 152 -0.73 4.28 13.58
C ALA A 152 0.74 3.84 13.56
N LEU A 153 1.24 3.37 12.42
CA LEU A 153 2.67 3.24 12.21
C LEU A 153 3.30 4.61 12.01
N ALA A 154 4.58 4.72 12.39
CA ALA A 154 5.38 5.90 12.11
C ALA A 154 5.46 6.13 10.59
N VAL A 155 5.46 7.41 10.21
CA VAL A 155 5.56 7.85 8.82
C VAL A 155 6.70 8.84 8.70
N LEU A 156 7.65 8.53 7.82
CA LEU A 156 8.79 9.37 7.50
C LEU A 156 8.49 10.16 6.23
N GLY A 157 8.66 11.48 6.27
CA GLY A 157 8.72 12.29 5.06
C GLY A 157 10.07 12.07 4.37
N LEU A 158 10.06 11.66 3.11
CA LEU A 158 11.28 11.54 2.31
C LEU A 158 11.51 12.88 1.60
N SER A 159 12.60 13.56 1.97
CA SER A 159 13.04 14.76 1.25
C SER A 159 13.47 14.39 -0.17
N SER A 160 13.31 15.35 -1.09
CA SER A 160 13.79 15.27 -2.48
C SER A 160 15.29 15.07 -2.60
#